data_AF-X1IRF5-F1
#
_entry.id   AF-X1IRF5-F1
#
_cell.length_a   1.000
_cell.length_b   1.000
_cell.length_c   1.000
_cell.angle_alpha   90.00
_cell.angle_beta   90.00
_cell.angle_gamma   90.00
#
_symmetry.space_group_name_H-M   'P 1'
#
loop_
_entity.id
_entity.type
_entity.pdbx_description
1 polymer ?
#
loop_
_entity_poly.entity_id
_entity_poly.type
_entity_poly.pdbx_seq_one_letter_code
_entity_poly.pdbx_strand_id
1 'polypeptide(L)'
;TGLSQTIGNWPGKTVERMEGYLDFLGYRFNIVDLPGIYSLSTYSLEEIVSREYIVSDDVDVIINVVDATNLERNLFFTFQLLELKVPLIIAINQMDILRRRNMEINFKALENIFKLPVLPVVAVHGTGVHQLLEEAIEMVVFQHPHTHYNGKTRDEYE
;
A
#
# COMPACT_ATOMS: atom_id res chain seq x y z
N THR A 1 -7.23 -3.18 16.97
CA THR A 1 -6.77 -1.90 16.41
C THR A 1 -7.69 -0.82 16.93
N GLY A 2 -7.18 0.21 17.60
CA GLY A 2 -8.00 1.32 18.12
C GLY A 2 -8.48 2.27 17.01
N LEU A 3 -8.79 1.74 15.83
CA LEU A 3 -9.29 2.50 14.69
C LEU A 3 -10.75 2.85 14.96
N SER A 4 -11.08 4.14 14.94
CA SER A 4 -12.47 4.56 14.80
C SER A 4 -12.86 4.32 13.35
N GLN A 5 -13.57 3.22 13.10
CA GLN A 5 -13.98 2.81 11.75
C GLN A 5 -15.42 3.22 11.48
N THR A 6 -15.67 3.70 10.26
CA THR A 6 -17.00 3.93 9.72
C THR A 6 -17.19 3.05 8.49
N ILE A 7 -18.29 2.31 8.45
CA ILE A 7 -18.66 1.46 7.32
C ILE A 7 -19.88 2.10 6.66
N GLY A 8 -19.82 2.26 5.34
CA GLY A 8 -20.90 2.81 4.52
C GLY A 8 -20.85 2.26 3.09
N ASN A 9 -21.47 2.97 2.17
CA ASN A 9 -21.40 2.65 0.74
C ASN A 9 -20.71 3.79 -0.02
N TRP A 10 -20.04 3.45 -1.12
CA TRP A 10 -19.54 4.45 -2.05
C TRP A 10 -20.69 5.29 -2.63
N PRO A 11 -20.50 6.60 -2.87
CA PRO A 11 -21.57 7.50 -3.31
C PRO A 11 -22.30 6.99 -4.56
N GLY A 12 -23.60 6.68 -4.41
CA GLY A 12 -24.44 6.20 -5.52
C GLY A 12 -24.14 4.76 -5.97
N LYS A 13 -23.40 3.97 -5.18
CA LYS A 13 -23.01 2.59 -5.49
C LYS A 13 -23.45 1.65 -4.37
N THR A 14 -23.53 0.35 -4.68
CA THR A 14 -23.79 -0.72 -3.70
C THR A 14 -22.51 -1.35 -3.15
N VAL A 15 -21.36 -0.75 -3.44
CA VAL A 15 -20.05 -1.23 -3.00
C VAL A 15 -19.80 -0.68 -1.60
N GLU A 16 -19.39 -1.55 -0.67
CA GLU A 16 -19.04 -1.17 0.69
C GLU A 16 -17.80 -0.26 0.69
N ARG A 17 -17.82 0.75 1.56
CA ARG A 17 -16.71 1.67 1.81
C ARG A 17 -16.37 1.60 3.29
N MET A 18 -15.14 1.25 3.59
CA MET A 18 -14.62 1.21 4.94
C MET A 18 -13.56 2.30 5.10
N GLU A 19 -13.79 3.17 6.08
CA GLU A 19 -12.87 4.26 6.40
C GLU A 19 -12.52 4.22 7.87
N GLY A 20 -11.31 4.65 8.21
CA GLY A 20 -10.92 4.85 9.58
C GLY A 20 -9.80 5.86 9.68
N TYR A 21 -9.45 6.20 10.92
CA TYR A 21 -8.30 7.03 11.16
C TYR A 21 -7.46 6.50 12.32
N LEU A 22 -6.17 6.78 12.26
CA LEU A 22 -5.24 6.56 13.37
C LEU A 22 -4.27 7.75 13.46
N ASP A 23 -3.88 8.06 14.69
CA ASP A 23 -2.84 9.06 14.96
C ASP A 23 -1.50 8.33 15.20
N PHE A 24 -0.45 8.74 14.50
CA PHE A 24 0.87 8.13 14.57
C PHE A 24 1.96 9.17 14.32
N LEU A 25 2.96 9.25 15.22
CA LEU A 25 4.06 10.22 15.17
C LEU A 25 3.63 11.69 14.96
N GLY A 26 2.46 12.07 15.48
CA GLY A 26 1.90 13.42 15.34
C GLY A 26 1.15 13.68 14.03
N TYR A 27 1.09 12.68 13.14
CA TYR A 27 0.28 12.72 11.92
C TYR A 27 -1.02 11.95 12.10
N ARG A 28 -2.09 12.42 11.46
CA ARG A 28 -3.36 11.72 11.36
C ARG A 28 -3.47 11.06 10.00
N PHE A 29 -3.55 9.74 9.99
CA PHE A 29 -3.82 8.97 8.78
C PHE A 29 -5.32 8.80 8.63
N ASN A 30 -5.86 9.22 7.49
CA ASN A 30 -7.20 8.84 7.05
C ASN A 30 -7.03 7.66 6.10
N ILE A 31 -7.51 6.49 6.52
CA ILE A 31 -7.34 5.24 5.79
C ILE A 31 -8.66 4.89 5.15
N VAL A 32 -8.65 4.70 3.84
CA VAL A 32 -9.80 4.20 3.07
C VAL A 32 -9.43 2.85 2.50
N ASP A 33 -10.20 1.83 2.87
CA ASP A 33 -10.06 0.50 2.29
C ASP A 33 -10.78 0.45 0.95
N LEU A 34 -10.05 0.03 -0.07
CA LEU A 34 -10.59 -0.12 -1.42
C LEU A 34 -11.01 -1.57 -1.64
N PRO A 35 -12.06 -1.81 -2.46
CA PRO A 35 -12.42 -3.16 -2.88
C PRO A 35 -11.21 -3.96 -3.37
N GLY A 36 -11.11 -5.21 -2.91
CA GLY A 36 -10.06 -6.14 -3.30
C GLY A 36 -10.19 -6.56 -4.76
N ILE A 37 -9.47 -5.87 -5.64
CA ILE A 37 -9.50 -6.10 -7.09
C ILE A 37 -8.17 -6.67 -7.60
N TYR A 38 -8.22 -7.36 -8.74
CA TYR A 38 -7.04 -7.91 -9.41
C TYR A 38 -6.56 -7.07 -10.59
N SER A 39 -7.33 -6.06 -11.01
CA SER A 39 -7.06 -5.23 -12.17
C SER A 39 -7.82 -3.90 -12.08
N LEU A 40 -7.27 -2.81 -12.61
CA LEU A 40 -7.96 -1.52 -12.83
C LEU A 40 -8.76 -1.50 -14.14
N SER A 41 -8.94 -2.65 -14.78
CA SER A 41 -9.85 -2.80 -15.92
C SER A 41 -11.28 -2.45 -15.49
N THR A 42 -12.07 -1.79 -16.33
CA THR A 42 -13.38 -1.25 -15.91
C THR A 42 -14.52 -2.23 -16.18
N TYR A 43 -14.43 -3.46 -15.66
CA TYR A 43 -15.47 -4.48 -15.88
C TYR A 43 -16.45 -4.58 -14.70
N SER A 44 -15.96 -4.41 -13.48
CA SER A 44 -16.79 -4.46 -12.26
C SER A 44 -16.99 -3.09 -11.63
N LEU A 45 -18.04 -2.96 -10.82
CA LEU A 45 -18.31 -1.74 -10.06
C LEU A 45 -17.21 -1.46 -9.03
N GLU A 46 -16.63 -2.51 -8.46
CA GLU A 46 -15.50 -2.44 -7.53
C GLU A 46 -14.25 -1.89 -8.21
N GLU A 47 -13.94 -2.37 -9.43
CA GLU A 47 -12.79 -1.88 -10.20
C GLU A 47 -12.95 -0.41 -10.58
N ILE A 48 -14.17 0.00 -10.98
CA ILE A 48 -14.49 1.39 -11.30
C ILE A 48 -14.29 2.28 -10.07
N VAL A 49 -14.87 1.90 -8.92
CA VAL A 49 -14.77 2.66 -7.67
C VAL A 49 -13.33 2.80 -7.22
N SER A 50 -12.57 1.70 -7.18
CA SER A 50 -11.15 1.74 -6.79
C SER A 50 -10.34 2.64 -7.71
N ARG A 51 -10.52 2.50 -9.04
CA ARG A 51 -9.81 3.34 -10.01
C ARG A 51 -10.15 4.82 -9.86
N GLU A 52 -11.44 5.17 -9.76
CA GLU A 52 -11.90 6.54 -9.61
C GLU A 52 -11.35 7.19 -8.33
N TYR A 53 -11.29 6.43 -7.23
CA TYR A 53 -10.76 6.94 -5.98
C TYR A 53 -9.24 7.11 -6.01
N ILE A 54 -8.50 6.13 -6.55
CA ILE A 54 -7.03 6.20 -6.57
C ILE A 54 -6.54 7.40 -7.40
N VAL A 55 -7.20 7.73 -8.51
CA VAL A 55 -6.81 8.86 -9.38
C VAL A 55 -7.41 10.19 -8.96
N SER A 56 -8.11 10.23 -7.83
CA SER A 56 -8.59 11.49 -7.23
C SER A 56 -7.43 12.26 -6.60
N ASP A 57 -7.62 13.56 -6.38
CA ASP A 57 -6.64 14.40 -5.69
C ASP A 57 -6.64 14.19 -4.15
N ASP A 58 -7.42 13.23 -3.64
CA ASP A 58 -7.59 12.96 -2.21
C ASP A 58 -6.63 11.88 -1.67
N VAL A 59 -5.76 11.29 -2.51
CA VAL A 59 -4.87 10.18 -2.13
C VAL A 59 -3.41 10.63 -2.11
N ASP A 60 -2.86 10.77 -0.91
CA ASP A 60 -1.44 11.13 -0.71
C ASP A 60 -0.49 9.95 -0.98
N VAL A 61 -0.91 8.72 -0.61
CA VAL A 61 -0.09 7.52 -0.73
C VAL A 61 -0.96 6.26 -0.81
N ILE A 62 -0.54 5.29 -1.60
CA ILE A 62 -1.16 3.97 -1.73
C ILE A 62 -0.31 2.95 -0.98
N ILE A 63 -0.95 2.16 -0.12
CA ILE A 63 -0.37 0.93 0.44
C ILE A 63 -0.91 -0.25 -0.36
N ASN A 64 -0.09 -0.79 -1.26
CA ASN A 64 -0.44 -1.96 -2.05
C ASN A 64 -0.05 -3.24 -1.30
N VAL A 65 -1.06 -3.93 -0.78
CA VAL A 65 -0.88 -5.18 -0.02
C VAL A 65 -0.78 -6.36 -0.98
N VAL A 66 0.39 -7.01 -0.99
CA VAL A 66 0.73 -8.10 -1.89
C VAL A 66 0.91 -9.40 -1.11
N ASP A 67 0.26 -10.49 -1.52
CA ASP A 67 0.45 -11.81 -0.91
C ASP A 67 1.81 -12.42 -1.32
N ALA A 68 2.70 -12.63 -0.34
CA ALA A 68 4.02 -13.25 -0.53
C ALA A 68 3.95 -14.65 -1.16
N THR A 69 2.86 -15.39 -0.94
CA THR A 69 2.70 -16.76 -1.45
C THR A 69 2.26 -16.81 -2.91
N ASN A 70 1.80 -15.68 -3.46
CA ASN A 70 1.29 -15.54 -4.82
C ASN A 70 1.87 -14.30 -5.52
N LEU A 71 3.17 -14.03 -5.31
CA LEU A 71 3.82 -12.78 -5.69
C LEU A 71 3.63 -12.43 -7.17
N GLU A 72 3.92 -13.36 -8.10
CA GLU A 72 3.81 -13.14 -9.55
C GLU A 72 2.43 -12.60 -9.96
N ARG A 73 1.36 -13.24 -9.46
CA ARG A 73 -0.03 -12.84 -9.75
C ARG A 73 -0.34 -11.44 -9.21
N ASN A 74 0.12 -11.13 -7.99
CA ASN A 74 -0.15 -9.85 -7.34
C ASN A 74 0.66 -8.70 -7.96
N LEU A 75 1.86 -8.99 -8.49
CA LEU A 75 2.69 -7.98 -9.14
C LEU A 75 2.07 -7.44 -10.43
N PHE A 76 1.20 -8.18 -11.13
CA PHE A 76 0.46 -7.65 -12.29
C PHE A 76 -0.35 -6.40 -11.94
N PHE A 77 -1.11 -6.44 -10.84
CA PHE A 77 -1.87 -5.27 -10.38
C PHE A 77 -0.94 -4.14 -9.91
N THR A 78 0.17 -4.51 -9.26
CA THR A 78 1.21 -3.55 -8.84
C THR A 78 1.70 -2.73 -10.03
N PHE A 79 1.95 -3.35 -11.20
CA PHE A 79 2.37 -2.63 -12.40
C PHE A 79 1.33 -1.62 -12.89
N GLN A 80 0.04 -1.92 -12.80
CA GLN A 80 -1.02 -0.97 -13.17
C GLN A 80 -1.07 0.23 -12.21
N LEU A 81 -0.82 0.01 -10.90
CA LEU A 81 -0.75 1.10 -9.93
C LEU A 81 0.44 2.04 -10.18
N LEU A 82 1.59 1.51 -10.62
CA LEU A 82 2.77 2.31 -10.95
C LEU A 82 2.50 3.33 -12.07
N GLU A 83 1.58 3.03 -12.99
CA GLU A 83 1.22 3.94 -14.08
C GLU A 83 0.42 5.15 -13.61
N LEU A 84 -0.23 5.08 -12.44
CA LEU A 84 -1.07 6.15 -11.90
C LEU A 84 -0.27 7.31 -11.31
N LYS A 85 1.05 7.14 -11.10
CA LYS A 85 1.97 8.15 -10.55
C LYS A 85 1.58 8.70 -9.17
N VAL A 86 0.71 8.02 -8.45
CA VAL A 86 0.40 8.29 -7.03
C VAL A 86 1.44 7.58 -6.15
N PRO A 87 2.04 8.22 -5.14
CA PRO A 87 3.05 7.60 -4.28
C PRO A 87 2.62 6.21 -3.77
N LEU A 88 3.51 5.22 -3.83
CA LEU A 88 3.15 3.80 -3.66
C LEU A 88 4.18 3.07 -2.78
N ILE A 89 3.68 2.37 -1.75
CA ILE A 89 4.44 1.43 -0.94
C ILE A 89 3.93 0.02 -1.20
N ILE A 90 4.84 -0.93 -1.44
CA ILE A 90 4.48 -2.35 -1.61
C ILE A 90 4.64 -3.06 -0.27
N ALA A 91 3.52 -3.46 0.34
CA ALA A 91 3.48 -4.22 1.59
C ALA A 91 3.32 -5.72 1.28
N ILE A 92 4.43 -6.47 1.30
CA ILE A 92 4.43 -7.92 1.06
C ILE A 92 3.99 -8.65 2.33
N ASN A 93 2.74 -9.09 2.37
CA ASN A 93 2.08 -9.74 3.49
C ASN A 93 2.26 -11.28 3.47
N GLN A 94 1.89 -11.96 4.57
CA GLN A 94 1.97 -13.43 4.75
C GLN A 94 3.40 -13.99 4.80
N MET A 95 4.36 -13.20 5.30
CA MET A 95 5.75 -13.62 5.44
C MET A 95 5.97 -14.82 6.38
N ASP A 96 5.06 -15.05 7.33
CA ASP A 96 5.05 -16.23 8.19
C ASP A 96 4.77 -17.52 7.39
N ILE A 97 3.87 -17.47 6.41
CA ILE A 97 3.58 -18.60 5.52
C ILE A 97 4.79 -18.90 4.63
N LEU A 98 5.40 -17.87 4.07
CA LEU A 98 6.59 -18.00 3.22
C LEU A 98 7.74 -18.72 3.96
N ARG A 99 8.03 -18.29 5.19
CA ARG A 99 9.04 -18.92 6.06
C ARG A 99 8.73 -20.39 6.36
N ARG A 100 7.46 -20.73 6.63
CA ARG A 100 7.05 -22.14 6.83
C ARG A 100 7.26 -23.01 5.59
N ARG A 101 7.30 -22.41 4.39
CA ARG A 101 7.57 -23.10 3.12
C ARG A 101 9.05 -23.12 2.75
N ASN A 102 9.96 -22.65 3.62
CA ASN A 102 11.39 -22.48 3.34
C ASN A 102 11.65 -21.65 2.06
N MET A 103 10.79 -20.66 1.82
CA MET A 103 10.94 -19.72 0.72
C MET A 103 11.39 -18.36 1.26
N GLU A 104 12.16 -17.64 0.45
CA GLU A 104 12.67 -16.32 0.79
C GLU A 104 12.40 -15.33 -0.35
N ILE A 105 12.17 -14.07 0.00
CA ILE A 105 12.01 -12.96 -0.94
C ILE A 105 13.20 -12.04 -0.78
N ASN A 106 13.83 -11.71 -1.91
CA ASN A 106 14.92 -10.73 -1.93
C ASN A 106 14.34 -9.31 -2.03
N PHE A 107 14.02 -8.70 -0.89
CA PHE A 107 13.46 -7.36 -0.81
C PHE A 107 14.34 -6.31 -1.48
N LYS A 108 15.66 -6.38 -1.26
CA LYS A 108 16.61 -5.47 -1.91
C LYS A 108 16.55 -5.55 -3.44
N ALA A 109 16.35 -6.74 -4.00
CA ALA A 109 16.16 -6.88 -5.44
C ALA A 109 14.85 -6.24 -5.90
N LEU A 110 13.75 -6.44 -5.16
CA LEU A 110 12.45 -5.84 -5.47
C LEU A 110 12.49 -4.31 -5.39
N GLU A 111 13.07 -3.74 -4.34
CA GLU A 111 13.27 -2.28 -4.22
C GLU A 111 14.11 -1.74 -5.38
N ASN A 112 15.15 -2.47 -5.79
CA ASN A 112 15.97 -2.07 -6.94
C ASN A 112 15.23 -2.14 -8.27
N ILE A 113 14.26 -3.05 -8.42
CA ILE A 113 13.44 -3.19 -9.62
C ILE A 113 12.34 -2.12 -9.66
N PHE A 114 11.57 -1.99 -8.57
CA PHE A 114 10.43 -1.10 -8.50
C PHE A 114 10.81 0.36 -8.24
N LYS A 115 11.99 0.62 -7.67
CA LYS A 115 12.43 1.94 -7.22
C LYS A 115 11.44 2.56 -6.23
N LEU A 116 10.91 1.73 -5.34
CA LEU A 116 9.93 2.06 -4.32
C LEU A 116 10.21 1.26 -3.04
N PRO A 117 9.67 1.69 -1.89
CA PRO A 117 9.75 0.92 -0.67
C PRO A 117 8.97 -0.39 -0.80
N VAL A 118 9.63 -1.50 -0.45
CA VAL A 118 9.02 -2.83 -0.42
C VAL A 118 9.23 -3.42 0.97
N LEU A 119 8.16 -3.52 1.76
CA LEU A 119 8.23 -3.85 3.18
C LEU A 119 7.60 -5.23 3.47
N PRO A 120 8.25 -6.08 4.29
CA PRO A 120 7.66 -7.32 4.77
C PRO A 120 6.62 -7.05 5.86
N VAL A 121 5.45 -7.67 5.74
CA VAL A 121 4.34 -7.51 6.70
C VAL A 121 3.81 -8.88 7.13
N VAL A 122 3.35 -8.96 8.38
CA VAL A 122 2.47 -10.02 8.86
C VAL A 122 1.25 -9.37 9.50
N ALA A 123 0.24 -9.07 8.68
CA ALA A 123 -0.89 -8.23 9.08
C ALA A 123 -1.63 -8.79 10.30
N VAL A 124 -1.80 -10.11 10.36
CA VAL A 124 -2.45 -10.83 11.48
C VAL A 124 -1.71 -10.67 12.83
N HIS A 125 -0.45 -10.26 12.81
CA HIS A 125 0.37 -10.02 14.00
C HIS A 125 0.74 -8.54 14.16
N GLY A 126 0.28 -7.66 13.26
CA GLY A 126 0.68 -6.25 13.22
C GLY A 126 2.17 -6.02 12.95
N THR A 127 2.93 -7.05 12.57
CA THR A 127 4.37 -6.94 12.31
C THR A 127 4.60 -6.19 11.00
N GLY A 128 5.50 -5.20 11.02
CA GLY A 128 5.81 -4.35 9.86
C GLY A 128 4.88 -3.14 9.70
N VAL A 129 3.77 -3.06 10.45
CA VAL A 129 2.82 -1.93 10.34
C VAL A 129 3.45 -0.60 10.81
N HIS A 130 4.28 -0.63 11.84
CA HIS A 130 4.98 0.57 12.32
C HIS A 130 5.88 1.17 11.24
N GLN A 131 6.77 0.35 10.67
CA GLN A 131 7.67 0.75 9.58
C GLN A 131 6.91 1.22 8.34
N LEU A 132 5.77 0.58 8.03
CA LEU A 132 4.91 0.97 6.93
C LEU A 132 4.33 2.39 7.10
N LEU A 133 3.93 2.75 8.33
CA LEU A 133 3.42 4.10 8.63
C LEU A 133 4.54 5.14 8.64
N GLU A 134 5.73 4.79 9.15
CA GLU A 134 6.91 5.67 9.07
C GLU A 134 7.29 5.98 7.62
N GLU A 135 7.38 4.95 6.77
CA GLU A 135 7.68 5.10 5.35
C GLU A 135 6.61 5.94 4.62
N ALA A 136 5.34 5.76 4.96
CA ALA A 136 4.25 6.57 4.41
C ALA A 136 4.40 8.06 4.77
N ILE A 137 4.80 8.38 6.00
CA ILE A 137 5.11 9.76 6.40
C ILE A 137 6.29 10.29 5.60
N GLU A 138 7.40 9.54 5.52
CA GLU A 138 8.58 9.98 4.78
C GLU A 138 8.26 10.27 3.31
N MET A 139 7.51 9.39 2.65
CA MET A 139 7.15 9.54 1.25
C MET A 139 6.30 10.80 0.99
N VAL A 140 5.33 11.09 1.87
CA VAL A 140 4.44 12.26 1.75
C VAL A 140 5.17 13.55 2.11
N VAL A 141 5.93 13.57 3.21
CA VAL A 141 6.62 14.77 3.71
C VAL A 141 7.77 15.19 2.79
N PHE A 142 8.56 14.24 2.31
CA PHE A 142 9.72 14.52 1.45
C PHE A 142 9.39 14.45 -0.05
N GLN A 143 8.10 14.38 -0.41
CA GLN A 143 7.58 14.41 -1.78
C GLN A 143 8.42 13.60 -2.77
N HIS A 144 8.76 12.35 -2.44
CA HIS A 144 9.56 11.52 -3.35
C HIS A 144 8.69 11.12 -4.55
N PRO A 145 8.84 11.75 -5.74
CA PRO A 145 8.19 11.21 -6.91
C PRO A 145 8.89 9.89 -7.21
N HIS A 146 8.16 8.92 -7.78
CA HIS A 146 8.56 7.55 -8.17
C HIS A 146 9.91 7.39 -8.90
N THR A 147 10.64 8.46 -9.16
CA THR A 147 11.88 8.50 -9.92
C THR A 147 13.14 8.25 -9.08
N HIS A 148 13.15 8.45 -7.76
CA HIS A 148 14.37 8.27 -6.95
C HIS A 148 14.14 7.78 -5.51
N TYR A 149 13.59 6.57 -5.30
CA TYR A 149 13.79 5.88 -4.03
C TYR A 149 15.27 5.47 -3.91
N ASN A 150 16.03 6.18 -3.07
CA ASN A 150 17.47 5.98 -2.92
C ASN A 150 17.83 5.14 -1.68
N GLY A 151 16.85 4.62 -0.94
CA GLY A 151 17.07 3.79 0.26
C GLY A 151 17.91 4.48 1.36
N LYS A 152 18.03 5.81 1.32
CA LYS A 152 18.77 6.61 2.29
C LYS A 152 17.81 7.02 3.40
N THR A 153 18.12 6.60 4.62
CA THR A 153 17.39 7.00 5.83
C THR A 153 17.68 8.46 6.19
N ARG A 154 16.76 9.04 6.95
CA ARG A 154 16.75 10.41 7.51
C ARG A 154 18.09 10.94 8.05
N ASP A 155 19.00 10.07 8.49
CA ASP A 155 20.31 10.43 9.08
C ASP A 155 21.31 11.06 8.08
N GLU A 156 21.07 11.00 6.77
CA GLU A 156 22.01 11.53 5.76
C GLU A 156 21.65 12.94 5.23
N TYR A 157 20.57 13.55 5.74
CA TYR A 157 20.11 14.90 5.38
C TYR A 157 20.22 15.92 6.54
N GLU A 158 20.73 15.51 7.70
CA GLU A 158 21.17 16.38 8.82
C GLU A 158 22.69 16.58 8.82
#